data_AF-D3B8C7-F1
#
_entry.id   AF-D3B8C7-F1
#
_cell.length_a   1.000
_cell.length_b   1.000
_cell.length_c   1.000
_cell.angle_alpha   90.00
_cell.angle_beta   90.00
_cell.angle_gamma   90.00
#
_symmetry.space_group_name_H-M   'P 1'
#
loop_
_entity.id
_entity.type
_entity.pdbx_description
1 polymer ?
#
loop_
_entity_poly.entity_id
_entity_poly.type
_entity_poly.pdbx_seq_one_letter_code
_entity_poly.pdbx_strand_id
1 'polypeptide(L)' 'MKLIFSIIFCILLIGVCFGNENELENVEQANDCMAGLFNCNGVCYNPAFSSCQYGVVCYQGTIYCHRTGGCYNPAYSQC' A
#
# COMPACT_ATOMS: atom_id res chain seq x y z
N MET A 1 -0.16 41.67 -0.50
CA MET A 1 0.81 41.51 0.61
C MET A 1 0.16 40.63 1.67
N LYS A 2 0.88 39.59 2.14
CA LYS A 2 0.46 38.52 3.08
C LYS A 2 -0.54 37.55 2.42
N LEU A 3 -0.30 36.25 2.26
CA LEU A 3 0.43 35.31 3.10
C LEU A 3 1.33 34.37 2.27
N ILE A 4 2.65 34.58 2.33
CA ILE A 4 3.68 33.58 1.97
C ILE A 4 3.87 32.55 3.12
N PHE A 5 3.04 32.63 4.16
CA PHE A 5 3.19 31.84 5.39
C PHE A 5 2.57 30.43 5.34
N SER A 6 1.74 30.11 4.34
CA SER A 6 1.07 28.79 4.30
C SER A 6 1.92 27.69 3.66
N ILE A 7 3.01 28.05 2.97
CA ILE A 7 3.85 27.10 2.20
C ILE A 7 5.08 26.65 3.00
N ILE A 8 5.43 27.37 4.08
CA ILE A 8 6.64 27.10 4.88
C ILE A 8 6.38 26.11 6.03
N PHE A 9 5.13 25.81 6.37
CA PHE A 9 4.81 24.75 7.35
C PHE A 9 4.84 23.33 6.74
N CYS A 10 5.47 23.17 5.57
CA CYS A 10 5.82 21.88 4.95
C CYS A 10 7.20 21.35 5.41
N ILE A 11 7.85 21.97 6.39
CA ILE A 11 9.15 21.52 6.90
C ILE A 11 9.09 21.51 8.42
N LEU A 12 8.93 20.34 9.05
CA LEU A 12 9.96 19.87 9.98
C LEU A 12 9.80 18.47 10.62
N LEU A 13 8.67 17.74 10.54
CA LEU A 13 8.60 16.52 11.39
C LEU A 13 8.11 15.20 10.78
N ILE A 14 7.45 15.17 9.62
CA ILE A 14 7.12 13.91 8.96
C ILE A 14 7.06 14.22 7.46
N GLY A 15 7.90 13.57 6.65
CA GLY A 15 8.07 13.88 5.22
C GLY A 15 6.82 13.62 4.39
N VAL A 16 5.83 14.51 4.43
CA VAL A 16 4.63 14.46 3.59
C VAL A 16 4.30 15.88 3.13
N CYS A 17 4.54 16.15 1.85
CA CYS A 17 4.01 17.34 1.18
C CYS A 17 2.60 17.01 0.67
N PHE A 18 1.58 17.74 1.11
CA PHE A 18 0.26 17.70 0.48
C PHE A 18 0.17 18.80 -0.59
N GLY A 19 0.03 18.36 -1.84
CA GLY A 19 -0.28 19.21 -2.98
C GLY A 19 -1.78 19.45 -3.12
N ASN A 20 -2.09 20.66 -3.59
CA ASN A 20 -3.36 21.38 -3.69
C ASN A 20 -4.56 20.63 -4.29
N GLU A 21 -5.75 20.99 -3.82
CA GLU A 21 -7.08 20.54 -4.22
C GLU A 21 -7.52 21.15 -5.59
N ASN A 22 -7.57 20.35 -6.68
CA ASN A 22 -8.46 20.51 -7.86
C ASN A 22 -8.06 19.63 -9.08
N GLU A 23 -7.95 18.31 -8.93
CA GLU A 23 -7.97 17.39 -10.09
C GLU A 23 -8.89 16.20 -9.78
N LEU A 24 -10.08 16.21 -10.38
CA LEU A 24 -11.01 15.10 -10.42
C LEU A 24 -10.63 14.18 -11.59
N GLU A 25 -9.48 13.54 -11.51
CA GLU A 25 -9.11 12.43 -12.39
C GLU A 25 -8.62 11.29 -11.52
N ASN A 26 -9.15 10.09 -11.79
CA ASN A 26 -8.77 8.78 -11.26
C ASN A 26 -7.88 8.79 -10.01
N VAL A 27 -8.37 8.20 -8.93
CA VAL A 27 -7.51 7.67 -7.86
C VAL A 27 -6.53 6.68 -8.52
N GLU A 28 -5.45 7.18 -9.12
CA GLU A 28 -4.16 6.51 -9.20
C GLU A 28 -3.78 6.38 -7.74
N GLN A 29 -4.34 5.35 -7.12
CA GLN A 29 -3.96 4.84 -5.82
C GLN A 29 -2.45 4.75 -5.90
N ALA A 30 -1.78 5.73 -5.28
CA ALA A 30 -0.37 6.00 -5.49
C ALA A 30 0.35 4.67 -5.33
N ASN A 31 0.73 4.09 -6.47
CA ASN A 31 1.33 2.78 -6.59
C ASN A 31 2.82 2.89 -6.23
N ASP A 32 3.15 3.81 -5.32
CA ASP A 32 4.50 4.21 -5.00
C ASP A 32 5.03 3.29 -3.90
N CYS A 33 5.04 2.00 -4.23
CA CYS A 33 5.82 1.05 -3.49
C CYS A 33 7.29 1.36 -3.74
N MET A 34 8.10 1.33 -2.67
CA MET A 34 9.55 1.52 -2.78
C MET A 34 10.11 0.58 -3.86
N ALA A 35 11.16 1.01 -4.57
CA ALA A 35 11.77 0.22 -5.63
C ALA A 35 12.03 -1.23 -5.18
N GLY A 36 11.49 -2.18 -5.95
CA GLY A 36 11.57 -3.62 -5.64
C GLY A 36 10.39 -4.18 -4.84
N LEU A 37 9.42 -3.35 -4.45
CA LEU A 37 8.14 -3.77 -3.87
C LEU A 37 7.00 -3.67 -4.89
N PHE A 38 5.98 -4.49 -4.68
CA PHE A 38 4.81 -4.62 -5.55
C PHE A 38 3.56 -4.22 -4.77
N ASN A 39 2.60 -3.58 -5.44
CA ASN A 39 1.34 -3.21 -4.82
C ASN A 39 0.34 -4.37 -4.84
N CYS A 40 -0.37 -4.56 -3.75
CA CYS A 40 -1.50 -5.46 -3.59
C CYS A 40 -2.60 -4.70 -2.82
N ASN A 41 -3.60 -4.18 -3.52
CA ASN A 41 -4.72 -3.39 -2.95
C ASN A 41 -4.26 -2.26 -2.00
N GLY A 42 -3.22 -1.52 -2.38
CA GLY A 42 -2.68 -0.43 -1.56
C GLY A 42 -1.67 -0.87 -0.51
N VAL A 43 -1.37 -2.17 -0.40
CA VAL A 43 -0.30 -2.71 0.45
C VAL A 43 0.91 -3.08 -0.40
N CYS A 44 2.08 -2.55 -0.05
CA CYS A 44 3.32 -2.92 -0.73
C CYS A 44 3.92 -4.19 -0.14
N TYR A 45 4.28 -5.15 -1.00
CA TYR A 45 4.87 -6.42 -0.60
C TYR A 45 6.13 -6.74 -1.41
N ASN A 46 7.01 -7.55 -0.83
CA ASN A 46 8.19 -8.02 -1.54
C ASN A 46 7.87 -9.36 -2.22
N PRO A 47 7.95 -9.46 -3.56
CA PRO A 47 7.65 -10.70 -4.28
C PRO A 47 8.64 -11.84 -3.98
N ALA A 48 9.82 -11.52 -3.43
CA ALA A 48 10.79 -12.53 -3.00
C ALA A 48 10.35 -13.30 -1.74
N PHE A 49 9.38 -12.79 -0.98
CA PHE A 49 8.92 -13.39 0.29
C PHE A 49 7.41 -13.61 0.37
N SER A 50 6.64 -13.02 -0.54
CA SER A 50 5.18 -13.03 -0.47
C SER A 50 4.56 -12.88 -1.85
N SER A 51 3.27 -13.17 -1.97
CA SER A 51 2.49 -13.05 -3.20
C SER A 51 1.15 -12.38 -2.93
N CYS A 52 0.64 -11.62 -3.90
CA CYS A 52 -0.69 -11.06 -3.84
C CYS A 52 -1.70 -12.08 -4.40
N GLN A 53 -2.66 -12.50 -3.58
CA GLN A 53 -3.73 -13.42 -3.95
C GLN A 53 -5.07 -12.77 -3.61
N TYR A 54 -5.92 -12.54 -4.62
CA TYR A 54 -7.23 -11.90 -4.45
C TYR A 54 -7.17 -10.56 -3.68
N GLY A 55 -6.09 -9.80 -3.85
CA GLY A 55 -5.91 -8.53 -3.15
C GLY A 55 -5.44 -8.65 -1.70
N VAL A 56 -5.01 -9.84 -1.28
CA VAL A 56 -4.41 -10.11 0.03
C VAL A 56 -2.97 -10.58 -0.15
N VAL A 57 -2.06 -10.03 0.65
CA VAL A 57 -0.64 -10.44 0.64
C VAL A 57 -0.48 -11.70 1.49
N CYS A 58 -0.08 -12.80 0.86
CA CYS A 58 0.23 -14.07 1.51
C CYS A 58 1.73 -14.32 1.51
N TYR A 59 2.29 -14.66 2.68
CA TYR A 59 3.69 -15.08 2.76
C TYR A 59 3.92 -16.39 2.03
N GLN A 60 5.16 -16.65 1.61
CA GLN A 60 5.54 -17.91 0.99
C GLN A 60 5.12 -19.11 1.86
N GLY A 61 4.58 -20.14 1.20
CA GLY A 61 4.03 -21.32 1.85
C GLY A 61 2.60 -21.14 2.39
N THR A 62 1.99 -19.97 2.23
CA THR A 62 0.57 -19.74 2.55
C THR A 62 -0.26 -19.48 1.30
N ILE A 63 -1.54 -19.86 1.36
CA ILE A 63 -2.51 -19.77 0.27
C ILE A 63 -3.72 -18.97 0.76
N TYR A 64 -4.35 -18.20 -0.12
CA TYR A 64 -5.59 -17.49 0.19
C TYR A 64 -6.75 -18.46 0.47
N CYS A 65 -7.43 -18.25 1.59
CA CYS A 65 -8.63 -18.94 2.00
C CYS A 65 -9.86 -18.07 1.72
N HIS A 66 -10.64 -18.44 0.70
CA HIS A 66 -11.87 -17.72 0.34
C HIS A 66 -12.89 -17.66 1.49
N ARG A 67 -12.92 -18.68 2.36
CA ARG A 67 -13.86 -18.75 3.48
C ARG A 67 -13.57 -17.70 4.56
N THR A 68 -12.29 -17.45 4.85
CA THR A 68 -11.88 -16.55 5.93
C THR A 68 -11.38 -15.20 5.45
N GLY A 69 -11.14 -15.04 4.15
CA GLY A 69 -10.59 -13.82 3.56
C GLY A 69 -9.12 -13.58 3.92
N GLY A 70 -8.40 -14.62 4.35
CA GLY A 70 -7.02 -14.52 4.81
C GLY A 70 -6.14 -15.64 4.28
N CYS A 71 -4.85 -15.60 4.60
CA CYS A 71 -3.89 -16.63 4.18
C CYS A 71 -3.80 -17.74 5.23
N TYR A 72 -3.74 -18.99 4.80
CA TYR A 72 -3.51 -20.14 5.66
C TYR A 72 -2.35 -20.98 5.14
N ASN A 73 -1.72 -21.76 6.02
CA ASN A 73 -0.68 -22.70 5.61
C ASN A 73 -1.30 -24.11 5.49
N PRO A 74 -1.35 -24.70 4.27
CA PRO A 74 -1.94 -26.01 4.05
C PRO A 74 -1.16 -27.16 4.72
N ALA A 75 0.08 -26.93 5.18
CA ALA A 75 0.84 -27.91 5.94
C ALA A 75 0.40 -28.03 7.41
N TYR A 76 -0.28 -27.02 7.95
CA TYR A 76 -0.69 -26.98 9.36
C TYR A 76 -2.21 -27.01 9.56
N SER A 77 -2.99 -26.50 8.61
CA SER A 77 -4.43 -26.41 8.74
C SER A 77 -5.15 -26.48 7.40
N GLN A 78 -6.44 -26.80 7.47
CA GLN A 78 -7.34 -26.68 6.33
C GLN A 78 -8.07 -25.33 6.38
N CYS A 79 -8.45 -24.88 5.18
CA CYS A 79 -9.45 -23.86 4.90
C CYS A 79 -10.76 -24.58 4.47
#